data_AF-A0A382V4A0-F1
#
_entry.id   AF-A0A382V4A0-F1
#
_cell.length_a   1.000
_cell.length_b   1.000
_cell.length_c   1.000
_cell.angle_alpha   90.00
_cell.angle_beta   90.00
_cell.angle_gamma   90.00
#
_symmetry.space_group_name_H-M   'P 1'
#
loop_
_entity.id
_entity.type
_entity.pdbx_description
1 polymer ?
#
loop_
_entity_poly.entity_id
_entity_poly.type
_entity_poly.pdbx_seq_one_letter_code
_entity_poly.pdbx_strand_id
1 'polypeptide(L)'
;IFGDVETEDAYMYEGKEGVKVFLGPANEAGRKEERIDILPHSLHIWYEFTDKVTEFCDWLLENVYLVKDVDHKGETKYEKFRVKQKEENV
;
A
#
# COMPACT_ATOMS: atom_id res chain seq x y z
N ILE A 1 -8.75 -7.90 4.31
CA ILE A 1 -7.50 -7.52 5.01
C ILE A 1 -7.79 -6.59 6.19
N PHE A 2 -8.35 -5.40 5.98
CA PHE A 2 -8.57 -4.44 7.10
C PHE A 2 -9.86 -4.61 7.91
N GLY A 3 -10.86 -5.36 7.42
CA GLY A 3 -12.16 -5.48 8.08
C GLY A 3 -13.07 -4.31 7.73
N ASP A 4 -13.83 -3.79 8.70
CA ASP A 4 -14.66 -2.61 8.52
C ASP A 4 -13.77 -1.36 8.53
N VAL A 5 -13.64 -0.72 7.37
CA VAL A 5 -12.89 0.53 7.18
C VAL A 5 -13.73 1.52 6.41
N GLU A 6 -13.44 2.79 6.64
CA GLU A 6 -14.07 3.87 5.88
C GLU A 6 -13.29 4.15 4.61
N THR A 7 -14.02 4.44 3.53
CA THR A 7 -13.43 4.77 2.23
C THR A 7 -14.09 6.00 1.64
N GLU A 8 -13.31 6.83 0.97
CA GLU A 8 -13.79 8.00 0.22
C GLU A 8 -13.14 8.07 -1.16
N ASP A 9 -13.82 8.71 -2.10
CA ASP A 9 -13.26 8.98 -3.42
C ASP A 9 -12.06 9.93 -3.31
N ALA A 10 -10.95 9.54 -3.94
CA ALA A 10 -9.79 10.40 -4.10
C ALA A 10 -9.92 11.15 -5.43
N TYR A 11 -10.49 12.36 -5.37
CA TYR A 11 -10.61 13.21 -6.55
C TYR A 11 -9.24 13.68 -7.07
N MET A 12 -8.96 13.34 -8.32
CA MET A 12 -7.81 13.84 -9.07
C MET A 12 -8.26 14.79 -10.19
N TYR A 13 -7.31 15.51 -10.78
CA TYR A 13 -7.55 16.33 -11.97
C TYR A 13 -8.06 15.45 -13.13
N GLU A 14 -8.96 15.99 -13.95
CA GLU A 14 -9.48 15.36 -15.18
C GLU A 14 -10.41 14.14 -15.00
N GLY A 15 -11.15 14.06 -13.89
CA GLY A 15 -12.18 13.02 -13.73
C GLY A 15 -11.61 11.62 -13.54
N LYS A 16 -10.32 11.50 -13.20
CA LYS A 16 -9.75 10.25 -12.72
C LYS A 16 -10.06 10.13 -11.24
N GLU A 17 -10.66 9.00 -10.86
CA GLU A 17 -11.07 8.71 -9.50
C GLU A 17 -10.09 7.68 -8.92
N GLY A 18 -9.51 8.01 -7.76
CA GLY A 18 -8.84 7.04 -6.90
C GLY A 18 -9.69 6.74 -5.67
N VAL A 19 -9.14 6.02 -4.71
CA VAL A 19 -9.80 5.73 -3.44
C VAL A 19 -8.86 6.02 -2.27
N LYS A 20 -9.41 6.57 -1.19
CA LYS A 20 -8.77 6.69 0.12
C LYS A 20 -9.33 5.63 1.04
N VAL A 21 -8.46 4.92 1.75
CA VAL A 21 -8.81 3.93 2.77
C VAL A 21 -8.32 4.44 4.11
N PHE A 22 -9.22 4.79 5.02
CA PHE A 22 -8.87 5.32 6.34
C PHE A 22 -8.66 4.20 7.35
N LEU A 23 -7.52 4.23 8.03
CA LEU A 23 -7.09 3.20 8.98
C LEU A 23 -7.14 3.68 10.43
N GLY A 24 -7.22 4.99 10.65
CA GLY A 24 -7.23 5.61 11.96
C GLY A 24 -8.39 6.57 12.20
N PRO A 25 -8.59 6.99 13.45
CA PRO A 25 -9.58 8.00 13.79
C PRO A 25 -9.19 9.37 13.24
N ALA A 26 -10.18 10.28 13.20
CA ALA A 26 -9.89 11.68 12.94
C ALA A 26 -9.07 12.28 14.11
N ASN A 27 -8.10 13.13 13.80
CA ASN A 27 -7.36 13.88 14.80
C ASN A 27 -8.24 14.99 15.41
N GLU A 28 -7.68 15.75 16.37
CA GLU A 28 -8.40 16.84 17.07
C GLU A 28 -8.94 17.93 16.13
N ALA A 29 -8.34 18.08 14.95
CA ALA A 29 -8.78 18.99 13.90
C ALA A 29 -9.84 18.37 12.96
N GLY A 30 -10.33 17.17 13.26
CA GLY A 30 -11.31 16.43 12.45
C GLY A 30 -10.74 15.82 11.18
N ARG A 31 -9.41 15.76 11.01
CA ARG A 31 -8.76 15.24 9.81
C ARG A 31 -8.35 13.79 9.97
N LYS A 32 -8.61 12.97 8.96
CA LYS A 32 -8.16 11.56 8.91
C LYS A 32 -6.88 11.46 8.10
N GLU A 33 -5.76 11.48 8.81
CA GLU A 33 -4.44 11.49 8.19
C GLU A 33 -3.91 10.07 7.96
N GLU A 34 -4.25 9.13 8.83
CA GLU A 34 -3.89 7.72 8.77
C GLU A 34 -4.69 6.99 7.70
N ARG A 35 -4.11 6.90 6.49
CA ARG A 35 -4.82 6.35 5.33
C ARG A 35 -3.90 5.79 4.25
N ILE A 36 -4.48 5.09 3.30
CA ILE A 36 -3.87 4.66 2.05
C ILE A 36 -4.61 5.32 0.89
N ASP A 37 -3.91 6.07 0.04
CA ASP A 37 -4.47 6.66 -1.16
C ASP A 37 -4.02 5.83 -2.38
N ILE A 38 -4.98 5.23 -3.08
CA ILE A 38 -4.77 4.46 -4.32
C ILE A 38 -5.24 5.35 -5.46
N LEU A 39 -4.30 5.82 -6.28
CA LEU A 39 -4.54 6.76 -7.35
C LEU A 39 -4.13 6.13 -8.70
N PRO A 40 -4.60 6.67 -9.83
CA PRO A 40 -4.10 6.27 -11.14
C PRO A 40 -2.57 6.45 -11.19
N HIS A 41 -1.84 5.34 -11.34
CA HIS A 41 -0.38 5.29 -11.38
C HIS A 41 0.37 5.70 -10.11
N SER A 42 -0.30 5.91 -8.96
CA SER A 42 0.42 6.10 -7.70
C SER A 42 -0.28 5.46 -6.50
N LEU A 43 0.52 5.06 -5.52
CA LEU A 43 0.08 4.51 -4.24
C LEU A 43 0.77 5.32 -3.14
N HIS A 44 0.00 5.96 -2.26
CA HIS A 44 0.54 6.73 -1.14
C HIS A 44 0.09 6.09 0.17
N ILE A 45 1.07 5.69 0.99
CA ILE A 45 0.83 5.13 2.32
C ILE A 45 1.11 6.25 3.33
N TRP A 46 0.05 6.80 3.94
CA TRP A 46 0.11 7.83 4.99
C TRP A 46 -0.06 7.20 6.38
N TYR A 47 0.43 5.98 6.54
CA TYR A 47 0.33 5.20 7.75
C TYR A 47 1.57 4.32 7.92
N GLU A 48 1.76 3.73 9.10
CA GLU A 48 2.88 2.81 9.30
C GLU A 48 2.65 1.47 8.59
N PHE A 49 3.74 0.83 8.17
CA PHE A 49 3.70 -0.51 7.58
C PHE A 49 3.54 -1.56 8.68
N THR A 50 2.30 -1.82 9.06
CA THR A 50 1.92 -3.02 9.84
C THR A 50 1.89 -4.26 8.95
N ASP A 51 1.77 -5.44 9.56
CA ASP A 51 1.62 -6.71 8.80
C ASP A 51 0.42 -6.65 7.83
N LYS A 52 -0.71 -6.10 8.27
CA LYS A 52 -1.92 -5.95 7.43
C LYS A 52 -1.71 -4.95 6.28
N VAL A 53 -1.01 -3.85 6.53
CA VAL A 53 -0.72 -2.85 5.49
C VAL A 53 0.21 -3.44 4.45
N THR A 54 1.23 -4.18 4.88
CA THR A 54 2.16 -4.91 4.01
C THR A 54 1.41 -5.93 3.16
N GLU A 55 0.57 -6.77 3.78
CA GLU A 55 -0.26 -7.76 3.09
C GLU A 55 -1.18 -7.11 2.02
N PHE A 56 -1.78 -5.96 2.34
CA PHE A 56 -2.60 -5.22 1.39
C PHE A 56 -1.81 -4.64 0.22
N CYS A 57 -0.63 -4.09 0.48
CA CYS A 57 0.26 -3.60 -0.58
C CYS A 57 0.69 -4.73 -1.51
N ASP A 58 1.07 -5.88 -0.97
CA ASP A 58 1.43 -7.06 -1.77
C ASP A 58 0.25 -7.52 -2.62
N TRP A 59 -0.95 -7.59 -2.03
CA TRP A 59 -2.17 -7.93 -2.76
C TRP A 59 -2.48 -6.93 -3.88
N LEU A 60 -2.32 -5.63 -3.65
CA LEU A 60 -2.52 -4.58 -4.66
C LEU A 60 -1.52 -4.71 -5.82
N LEU A 61 -0.22 -4.86 -5.51
CA LEU A 61 0.82 -5.00 -6.52
C LEU A 61 0.59 -6.22 -7.39
N GLU A 62 0.17 -7.31 -6.78
CA GLU A 62 -0.16 -8.56 -7.45
C GLU A 62 -1.42 -8.45 -8.33
N ASN A 63 -2.53 -8.00 -7.76
CA ASN A 63 -3.86 -8.18 -8.38
C ASN A 63 -4.35 -6.96 -9.13
N VAL A 64 -3.89 -5.76 -8.77
CA VAL A 64 -4.33 -4.49 -9.37
C VAL A 64 -3.27 -3.94 -10.31
N TYR A 65 -2.01 -3.92 -9.87
CA TYR A 65 -0.89 -3.45 -10.70
C TYR A 65 -0.26 -4.56 -11.56
N LEU A 66 -0.78 -5.80 -11.48
CA LEU A 66 -0.43 -6.94 -12.32
C LEU A 66 1.08 -7.22 -12.40
N VAL A 67 1.80 -6.99 -11.30
CA VAL A 67 3.27 -7.18 -11.23
C VAL A 67 3.66 -8.65 -11.48
N LYS A 68 2.73 -9.60 -11.32
CA LYS A 68 2.98 -11.04 -11.55
C LYS A 68 3.18 -11.47 -13.00
N ASP A 69 2.65 -10.72 -13.97
CA ASP A 69 2.74 -11.08 -15.39
C ASP A 69 3.98 -10.49 -16.09
N VAL A 70 4.74 -9.68 -15.37
CA VAL A 70 6.06 -9.29 -15.85
C VAL A 70 6.98 -10.45 -15.49
N ASP A 71 7.57 -11.07 -16.52
CA ASP A 71 8.67 -12.03 -16.41
C ASP A 71 9.93 -11.29 -15.88
N HIS A 72 9.78 -10.63 -14.73
CA HIS A 72 10.85 -10.17 -13.90
C HIS A 72 11.49 -11.45 -13.38
N LYS A 73 12.52 -11.92 -14.09
CA LYS A 73 13.56 -12.85 -13.60
C LYS A 73 14.33 -12.29 -12.38
N GLY A 74 13.71 -11.36 -11.65
CA GLY A 74 14.30 -10.43 -10.73
C GLY A 74 14.48 -11.06 -9.36
N GLU A 75 15.70 -11.51 -9.12
CA GLU A 75 16.31 -11.24 -7.81
C GLU A 75 16.21 -9.73 -7.56
N THR A 76 15.16 -9.28 -6.88
CA THR A 76 15.06 -7.87 -6.51
C THR A 76 16.16 -7.56 -5.49
N LYS A 77 16.64 -6.31 -5.48
CA LYS A 77 17.61 -5.89 -4.44
C LYS A 77 17.04 -6.08 -3.03
N TYR A 78 15.72 -6.02 -2.90
CA TYR A 78 15.01 -6.26 -1.64
C TYR A 78 15.07 -7.74 -1.24
N GLU A 79 14.83 -8.67 -2.16
CA GLU A 79 14.91 -10.12 -1.86
C GLU A 79 16.33 -10.51 -1.42
N LYS A 80 17.35 -9.96 -2.10
CA LYS A 80 18.77 -10.12 -1.70
C LYS A 80 19.06 -9.54 -0.33
N PHE A 81 18.53 -8.35 -0.05
CA PHE A 81 18.68 -7.69 1.25
C PHE A 81 18.02 -8.50 2.37
N ARG A 82 16.80 -9.00 2.14
CA ARG A 82 16.01 -9.77 3.12
C ARG A 82 16.64 -11.12 3.43
N VAL A 83 17.18 -11.81 2.43
CA VAL A 83 17.95 -13.06 2.61
C VAL A 83 19.22 -12.79 3.43
N LYS A 84 19.99 -11.75 3.09
CA LYS A 84 21.20 -11.38 3.82
C LYS A 84 20.93 -11.07 5.30
N GLN A 85 19.87 -10.31 5.59
CA GLN A 85 19.46 -10.02 6.97
C GLN A 85 19.04 -11.27 7.74
N LYS A 86 18.47 -12.27 7.05
CA LYS A 86 18.06 -13.54 7.67
C LYS A 86 19.26 -14.44 7.99
N GLU A 87 20.31 -14.39 7.18
CA GLU A 87 21.58 -15.10 7.42
C GLU A 87 22.43 -14.45 8.51
N GLU A 88 22.42 -13.12 8.62
CA GLU A 88 23.17 -12.37 9.65
C GLU A 88 22.58 -12.51 11.07
N ASN A 89 21.34 -13.00 11.20
CA ASN A 89 20.62 -13.17 12.48
C ASN A 89 20.53 -14.64 12.95
N VAL A 90 21.33 -15.55 12.38
CA VAL A 90 21.42 -16.98 12.75
C VAL A 90 22.79 -17.29 13.36
#